data_AF-X1AXY0-F1
#
_entry.id   AF-X1AXY0-F1
#
_cell.length_a   1.000
_cell.length_b   1.000
_cell.length_c   1.000
_cell.angle_alpha   90.00
_cell.angle_beta   90.00
_cell.angle_gamma   90.00
#
_symmetry.space_group_name_H-M   'P 1'
#
loop_
_entity.id
_entity.type
_entity.pdbx_description
1 polymer ?
#
loop_
_entity_poly.entity_id
_entity_poly.type
_entity_poly.pdbx_seq_one_letter_code
_entity_poly.pdbx_strand_id
1 'polypeptide(L)'
;DQKGFERAAECIYEKTFSFIDEHTIANAEEIIQEGKIHRVPITRRADENKLPKSANILCLGFLSKYLQENGKIDLKEEYYDQVLNNMPKRFRDVNIHSYQLGQALYQEFIDKSQ
;
A
#
# COMPACT_ATOMS: atom_id res chain seq x y z
N ASP A 1 -0.51 6.89 -8.57
CA ASP A 1 -1.00 8.15 -9.14
C ASP A 1 -1.96 7.83 -10.28
N GLN A 2 -2.67 8.82 -10.82
CA GLN A 2 -3.69 8.62 -11.87
C GLN A 2 -3.11 7.93 -13.12
N LYS A 3 -1.92 8.34 -13.57
CA LYS A 3 -1.28 7.74 -14.76
C LYS A 3 -0.87 6.29 -14.56
N GLY A 4 -0.34 5.95 -13.39
CA GLY A 4 0.01 4.56 -13.05
C GLY A 4 -1.23 3.68 -12.96
N PHE A 5 -2.32 4.23 -12.42
CA PHE A 5 -3.62 3.57 -12.34
C PHE A 5 -4.18 3.25 -13.73
N GLU A 6 -4.28 4.24 -14.62
CA GLU A 6 -4.80 4.06 -15.99
C GLU A 6 -4.05 2.96 -16.75
N ARG A 7 -2.72 2.92 -16.61
CA ARG A 7 -1.88 1.88 -17.23
C ARG A 7 -2.12 0.48 -16.64
N ALA A 8 -2.36 0.39 -15.34
CA ALA A 8 -2.55 -0.90 -14.68
C ALA A 8 -3.97 -1.46 -14.89
N ALA A 9 -4.94 -0.58 -15.19
CA ALA A 9 -6.35 -0.93 -15.31
C ALA A 9 -6.63 -1.99 -16.38
N GLU A 10 -5.86 -2.01 -17.47
CA GLU A 10 -5.99 -2.99 -18.56
C GLU A 10 -5.73 -4.44 -18.11
N CYS A 11 -5.02 -4.64 -17.00
CA CYS A 11 -4.68 -5.96 -16.47
C CYS A 11 -5.64 -6.44 -15.37
N ILE A 12 -6.69 -5.67 -15.07
CA ILE A 12 -7.62 -5.98 -14.00
C ILE A 12 -8.72 -6.89 -14.52
N TYR A 13 -9.03 -7.93 -13.75
CA TYR A 13 -10.06 -8.92 -14.05
C TYR A 13 -10.80 -9.29 -12.77
N GLU A 14 -11.86 -10.08 -12.89
CA GLU A 14 -12.77 -10.46 -11.79
C GLU A 14 -12.11 -10.83 -10.43
N LYS A 15 -10.93 -11.47 -10.43
CA LYS A 15 -10.28 -11.91 -9.18
C LYS A 15 -9.23 -10.95 -8.65
N THR A 16 -9.01 -9.81 -9.32
CA THR A 16 -8.02 -8.82 -8.90
C THR A 16 -8.56 -8.01 -7.72
N PHE A 17 -7.71 -7.87 -6.70
CA PHE A 17 -7.90 -6.93 -5.61
C PHE A 17 -6.98 -5.73 -5.84
N SER A 18 -7.58 -4.56 -6.03
CA SER A 18 -6.90 -3.31 -6.33
C SER A 18 -6.99 -2.36 -5.14
N PHE A 19 -5.84 -2.06 -4.53
CA PHE A 19 -5.73 -1.01 -3.53
C PHE A 19 -5.28 0.28 -4.21
N ILE A 20 -6.14 1.29 -4.19
CA ILE A 20 -5.90 2.58 -4.83
C ILE A 20 -5.85 3.69 -3.80
N ASP A 21 -5.05 4.71 -4.07
CA ASP A 21 -4.99 5.88 -3.21
C ASP A 21 -6.23 6.77 -3.41
N GLU A 22 -6.99 6.99 -2.33
CA GLU A 22 -8.31 7.65 -2.40
C GLU A 22 -8.26 9.12 -2.81
N HIS A 23 -7.12 9.78 -2.61
CA HIS A 23 -6.97 11.22 -2.83
C HIS A 23 -6.33 11.56 -4.17
N THR A 24 -5.61 10.61 -4.78
CA THR A 24 -4.91 10.82 -6.04
C THR A 24 -5.56 10.12 -7.24
N ILE A 25 -6.57 9.28 -7.01
CA ILE A 25 -7.32 8.57 -8.05
C ILE A 25 -8.81 8.86 -7.90
N ALA A 26 -9.40 9.55 -8.88
CA ALA A 26 -10.78 10.02 -8.79
C ALA A 26 -11.79 9.05 -9.41
N ASN A 27 -11.51 8.53 -10.61
CA ASN A 27 -12.47 7.85 -11.48
C ASN A 27 -12.24 6.34 -11.59
N ALA A 28 -11.82 5.69 -10.49
CA ALA A 28 -11.40 4.30 -10.55
C ALA A 28 -12.54 3.35 -10.94
N GLU A 29 -13.73 3.58 -10.40
CA GLU A 29 -14.94 2.79 -10.64
C GLU A 29 -15.51 3.00 -12.06
N GLU A 30 -15.13 4.08 -12.74
CA GLU A 30 -15.49 4.30 -14.14
C GLU A 30 -14.58 3.50 -15.09
N ILE A 31 -13.30 3.34 -14.70
CA ILE A 31 -12.29 2.67 -15.53
C ILE A 31 -12.29 1.15 -15.30
N ILE A 32 -12.40 0.72 -14.05
CA ILE A 32 -12.36 -0.69 -13.68
C ILE A 32 -13.78 -1.21 -13.56
N GLN A 33 -14.15 -2.08 -14.49
CA GLN A 33 -15.49 -2.70 -14.55
C GLN A 33 -15.54 -4.08 -13.87
N GLU A 34 -14.38 -4.67 -13.55
CA GLU A 34 -14.25 -6.00 -12.96
C GLU A 34 -13.28 -6.01 -11.78
N GLY A 35 -13.41 -6.97 -10.87
CA GLY A 35 -12.56 -7.08 -9.69
C GLY A 35 -13.05 -6.26 -8.50
N LYS A 36 -12.21 -6.14 -7.47
CA LYS A 36 -12.51 -5.39 -6.24
C LYS A 36 -11.59 -4.20 -6.09
N ILE A 37 -12.18 -3.02 -5.93
CA ILE A 37 -11.47 -1.77 -5.68
C ILE A 37 -11.58 -1.41 -4.20
N HIS A 38 -10.45 -1.15 -3.58
CA HIS A 38 -10.34 -0.67 -2.21
C HIS A 38 -9.65 0.69 -2.21
N ARG A 39 -10.34 1.71 -1.73
CA ARG A 39 -9.80 3.05 -1.56
C ARG A 39 -9.07 3.14 -0.22
N VAL A 40 -7.81 3.55 -0.26
CA VAL A 40 -6.91 3.60 0.90
C VAL A 40 -6.24 4.97 0.96
N PRO A 41 -6.21 5.67 2.13
CA PRO A 41 -5.64 7.01 2.25
C PRO A 41 -4.10 7.00 2.41
N ILE A 42 -3.37 6.40 1.46
CA ILE A 42 -1.90 6.23 1.53
C ILE A 42 -1.19 7.58 1.60
N THR A 43 -1.46 8.47 0.65
CA THR A 43 -0.79 9.76 0.49
C THR A 43 -1.14 10.70 1.64
N ARG A 44 -2.42 10.76 2.01
CA ARG A 44 -2.85 11.50 3.21
C ARG A 44 -2.18 10.99 4.47
N ARG A 45 -2.06 9.68 4.68
CA ARG A 45 -1.34 9.11 5.82
C ARG A 45 0.13 9.53 5.81
N ALA A 46 0.78 9.53 4.65
CA ALA A 46 2.16 9.99 4.51
C ALA A 46 2.29 11.48 4.85
N ASP A 47 1.37 12.33 4.38
CA ASP A 47 1.37 13.77 4.64
C ASP A 47 1.13 14.11 6.11
N GLU A 48 0.15 13.47 6.75
CA GLU A 48 -0.16 13.63 8.18
C GLU A 48 1.03 13.30 9.08
N ASN A 49 1.91 12.40 8.62
CA ASN A 49 3.12 12.00 9.34
C ASN A 49 4.39 12.74 8.87
N LYS A 50 4.27 13.71 7.95
CA LYS A 50 5.39 14.49 7.37
C LYS A 50 6.39 13.62 6.59
N LEU A 51 5.91 12.54 5.95
CA LEU A 51 6.69 11.57 5.18
C LEU A 51 6.24 11.41 3.71
N PRO A 52 5.93 12.49 2.96
CA PRO A 52 5.37 12.37 1.61
C PRO A 52 6.27 11.58 0.64
N LYS A 53 7.59 11.63 0.84
CA LYS A 53 8.59 10.95 0.00
C LYS A 53 8.72 9.45 0.27
N SER A 54 8.11 8.94 1.33
CA SER A 54 8.19 7.53 1.73
C SER A 54 6.85 6.79 1.58
N ALA A 55 5.90 7.36 0.82
CA ALA A 55 4.61 6.74 0.52
C ALA A 55 4.75 5.35 -0.12
N ASN A 56 5.80 5.11 -0.91
CA ASN A 56 6.09 3.78 -1.46
C ASN A 56 6.45 2.73 -0.39
N ILE A 57 7.21 3.13 0.64
CA ILE A 57 7.55 2.25 1.77
C ILE A 57 6.31 2.02 2.65
N LEU A 58 5.44 3.01 2.77
CA LEU A 58 4.13 2.85 3.39
C LEU A 58 3.27 1.84 2.63
N CYS A 59 3.17 1.95 1.30
CA CYS A 59 2.49 0.94 0.47
C CYS A 59 3.08 -0.47 0.69
N LEU A 60 4.40 -0.58 0.82
CA LEU A 60 5.06 -1.86 1.09
C LEU A 60 4.62 -2.46 2.43
N GLY A 61 4.55 -1.64 3.48
CA GLY A 61 4.03 -2.03 4.79
C GLY A 61 2.59 -2.53 4.72
N PHE A 62 1.73 -1.75 4.06
CA PHE A 62 0.32 -2.10 3.86
C PHE A 62 0.18 -3.45 3.13
N LEU A 63 0.84 -3.59 1.98
CA LEU A 63 0.77 -4.81 1.17
C LEU A 63 1.36 -6.02 1.88
N SER A 64 2.42 -5.84 2.69
CA SER A 64 3.03 -6.94 3.42
C SER A 64 2.04 -7.60 4.39
N LYS A 65 1.24 -6.82 5.13
CA LYS A 65 0.22 -7.36 6.03
C LYS A 65 -0.94 -7.99 5.27
N TYR A 66 -1.43 -7.33 4.22
CA TYR A 66 -2.45 -7.92 3.35
C TYR A 66 -2.02 -9.30 2.81
N LEU A 67 -0.79 -9.41 2.30
CA LEU A 67 -0.26 -10.66 1.75
C LEU A 67 0.04 -11.70 2.83
N GLN A 68 0.44 -11.29 4.03
CA GLN A 68 0.63 -12.21 5.15
C GLN A 68 -0.68 -12.90 5.56
N GLU A 69 -1.79 -12.17 5.55
CA GLU A 69 -3.10 -12.68 5.99
C GLU A 69 -3.90 -13.36 4.88
N ASN A 70 -3.82 -12.82 3.66
CA ASN A 70 -4.66 -13.26 2.53
C ASN A 70 -3.85 -13.93 1.42
N GLY A 71 -2.55 -13.67 1.37
CA GLY A 71 -1.66 -14.23 0.36
C GLY A 71 -1.27 -15.67 0.70
N LYS A 72 -1.27 -16.54 -0.30
CA LYS A 72 -0.65 -17.88 -0.20
C LYS A 72 0.88 -17.82 -0.35
N ILE A 73 1.50 -16.71 0.08
CA ILE A 73 2.92 -16.44 -0.11
C ILE A 73 3.56 -16.36 1.27
N ASP A 74 4.56 -17.21 1.52
CA ASP A 74 5.37 -17.18 2.75
C ASP A 74 6.38 -16.01 2.70
N LEU A 75 5.87 -14.78 2.79
CA LEU A 75 6.68 -13.57 2.91
C LEU A 75 6.98 -13.32 4.38
N LYS A 76 8.04 -13.95 4.86
CA LYS A 76 8.47 -13.79 6.25
C LYS A 76 8.87 -12.35 6.55
N GLU A 77 8.48 -11.88 7.73
CA GLU A 77 8.71 -10.51 8.18
C GLU A 77 10.21 -10.14 8.18
N GLU A 78 11.09 -11.12 8.45
CA GLU A 78 12.53 -10.89 8.50
C GLU A 78 13.12 -10.46 7.15
N TYR A 79 12.48 -10.79 6.02
CA TYR A 79 12.94 -10.33 4.71
C TYR A 79 12.73 -8.83 4.53
N TYR A 80 11.62 -8.28 5.02
CA TYR A 80 11.37 -6.84 4.99
C TYR A 80 12.36 -6.10 5.91
N ASP A 81 12.61 -6.64 7.10
CA ASP A 81 13.60 -6.10 8.04
C ASP A 81 15.01 -6.07 7.42
N GLN A 82 15.43 -7.14 6.74
CA GLN A 82 16.73 -7.16 6.05
C GLN A 82 16.81 -6.07 4.97
N VAL A 83 15.77 -5.93 4.15
CA VAL A 83 15.73 -4.90 3.10
C VAL A 83 15.80 -3.50 3.70
N LEU A 84 15.00 -3.21 4.72
CA LEU A 84 14.96 -1.91 5.39
C LEU A 84 16.29 -1.58 6.09
N ASN A 85 16.89 -2.57 6.76
CA ASN A 85 18.18 -2.38 7.44
C ASN A 85 19.35 -2.17 6.48
N ASN A 86 19.27 -2.70 5.26
CA ASN A 86 20.27 -2.48 4.21
C ASN A 86 20.14 -1.11 3.53
N MET A 87 19.09 -0.33 3.81
CA MET A 87 18.95 1.02 3.26
C MET A 87 19.96 2.01 3.87
N PRO A 88 20.30 3.10 3.16
CA PRO A 88 21.21 4.13 3.66
C PRO A 88 20.79 4.64 5.03
N LYS A 89 21.74 4.69 5.97
CA LYS A 89 21.51 5.05 7.38
C LYS A 89 20.68 6.34 7.55
N ARG A 90 20.94 7.34 6.70
CA ARG A 90 20.24 8.64 6.71
C ARG A 90 18.72 8.58 6.47
N PHE A 91 18.22 7.49 5.87
CA PHE A 91 16.80 7.31 5.55
C PHE A 91 16.20 6.08 6.24
N ARG A 92 17.01 5.29 6.95
CA ARG A 92 16.59 4.01 7.51
C ARG A 92 15.43 4.18 8.49
N ASP A 93 15.59 5.06 9.47
CA ASP A 93 14.57 5.26 10.51
C ASP A 93 13.25 5.76 9.92
N VAL A 94 13.33 6.67 8.94
CA VAL A 94 12.16 7.17 8.20
C VAL A 94 11.46 6.05 7.44
N ASN A 95 12.20 5.16 6.78
CA ASN A 95 11.64 4.07 6.02
C ASN A 95 11.07 2.97 6.92
N ILE A 96 11.74 2.63 8.02
CA ILE A 96 11.20 1.70 9.03
C ILE A 96 9.88 2.26 9.58
N HIS A 97 9.87 3.53 9.98
CA HIS A 97 8.65 4.15 10.48
C HIS A 97 7.53 4.19 9.43
N SER A 98 7.86 4.51 8.17
CA SER A 98 6.88 4.50 7.06
C SER A 98 6.31 3.09 6.82
N TYR A 99 7.15 2.06 6.91
CA TYR A 99 6.73 0.67 6.77
C TYR A 99 5.74 0.28 7.89
N GLN A 100 6.07 0.61 9.14
CA GLN A 100 5.19 0.38 10.29
C GLN A 100 3.85 1.13 10.16
N LEU A 101 3.88 2.39 9.68
CA LEU A 101 2.67 3.15 9.39
C LEU A 101 1.79 2.46 8.34
N GLY A 102 2.40 1.84 7.33
CA GLY A 102 1.70 1.06 6.32
C GLY A 102 1.01 -0.17 6.90
N GLN A 103 1.70 -0.91 7.76
CA GLN A 103 1.13 -2.07 8.46
C GLN A 103 -0.06 -1.66 9.34
N ALA A 104 0.09 -0.57 10.12
CA ALA A 104 -0.98 -0.04 10.95
C ALA A 104 -2.19 0.43 10.12
N LEU A 105 -1.95 1.07 8.97
CA LEU A 105 -3.02 1.49 8.08
C LEU A 105 -3.82 0.31 7.53
N TYR A 106 -3.18 -0.82 7.25
CA TYR A 106 -3.89 -2.04 6.84
C TYR A 106 -4.79 -2.56 7.97
N GLN A 107 -4.31 -2.58 9.22
CA GLN A 107 -5.13 -2.98 10.38
C GLN A 107 -6.37 -2.08 10.52
N GLU A 108 -6.19 -0.76 10.43
CA GLU A 108 -7.31 0.17 10.47
C GLU A 108 -8.29 -0.01 9.29
N PHE A 109 -7.78 -0.38 8.12
CA PHE A 109 -8.59 -0.62 6.93
C PHE A 109 -9.48 -1.86 7.11
N ILE A 110 -8.96 -2.95 7.70
CA ILE A 110 -9.75 -4.15 7.97
C ILE A 110 -10.78 -3.90 9.09
N ASP A 111 -10.40 -3.17 10.15
CA ASP A 111 -11.30 -2.85 11.26
C ASP A 111 -12.52 -2.01 10.81
N LYS A 112 -12.34 -1.15 9.80
CA LYS A 112 -13.43 -0.35 9.20
C LYS A 112 -14.27 -1.09 8.17
N SER A 113 -13.79 -2.24 7.70
CA SER A 113 -14.45 -3.05 6.67
C SER A 113 -15.32 -4.18 7.26
N GLN A 114 -15.35 -4.31 8.59
CA GLN A 114 -16.21 -5.21 9.36
C GLN A 114 -17.49 -4.50 9.83
#